data_AF-A0A0F4GFX6-F1
#
_entry.id   AF-A0A0F4GFX6-F1
#
_cell.length_a   1.000
_cell.length_b   1.000
_cell.length_c   1.000
_cell.angle_alpha   90.00
_cell.angle_beta   90.00
_cell.angle_gamma   90.00
#
_symmetry.space_group_name_H-M   'P 1'
#
loop_
_entity.id
_entity.type
_entity.pdbx_description
1 polymer ?
#
loop_
_entity_poly.entity_id
_entity_poly.type
_entity_poly.pdbx_seq_one_letter_code
_entity_poly.pdbx_strand_id
1 'polypeptide(L)'
;MDLGQFLSGLSWLCGWGYFSLSYYPQPLLNFSRKSTEGLTFDYPVLNVLGSACYTTSSAALLFSPTVRAQYADRHSTSPEPTVRFNDFCYAIHSFLLCAVVFSQFWPGLWRWRDTCVSSDRTGKREMSKVTAALVIGSGLAVFTSVTFAVASPGLATKNAADGMTWEWIDVISTISTLKLVITVFKYIPQIISNHLRRSTRGFTIIGVLLDAGGGILSLVQLVIDCSRQADGRD
;
A
#
# COMPACT_ATOMS: atom_id res chain seq x y z
N MET A 1 32.95 3.63 -17.80
CA MET A 1 31.63 3.14 -17.36
C MET A 1 30.60 4.03 -18.03
N ASP A 2 29.80 3.47 -18.93
CA ASP A 2 28.82 4.23 -19.69
C ASP A 2 27.68 4.68 -18.76
N LEU A 3 27.19 5.92 -18.93
CA LEU A 3 26.12 6.49 -18.08
C LEU A 3 24.86 5.61 -18.14
N GLY A 4 24.60 4.98 -19.29
CA GLY A 4 23.53 4.00 -19.47
C GLY A 4 23.69 2.77 -18.59
N GLN A 5 24.90 2.18 -18.54
CA GLN A 5 25.16 1.00 -17.70
C GLN A 5 25.10 1.31 -16.20
N PHE A 6 25.55 2.51 -15.80
CA PHE A 6 25.43 2.96 -14.41
C PHE A 6 23.95 3.16 -14.02
N LEU A 7 23.15 3.79 -14.88
CA LEU A 7 21.71 4.00 -14.65
C LEU A 7 20.94 2.68 -14.66
N SER A 8 21.28 1.72 -15.53
CA SER A 8 20.69 0.37 -15.53
C SER A 8 21.09 -0.43 -14.29
N GLY A 9 22.34 -0.32 -13.83
CA GLY A 9 22.80 -0.94 -12.58
C GLY A 9 22.12 -0.33 -11.36
N LEU A 10 21.94 1.00 -11.34
CA LEU A 10 21.19 1.70 -10.31
C LEU A 10 19.70 1.33 -10.35
N SER A 11 19.08 1.24 -11.52
CA SER A 11 17.70 0.77 -11.70
C SER A 11 17.52 -0.68 -11.24
N TRP A 12 18.49 -1.57 -11.51
CA TRP A 12 18.48 -2.95 -11.06
C TRP A 12 18.68 -3.06 -9.54
N LEU A 13 19.60 -2.29 -8.94
CA LEU A 13 19.80 -2.23 -7.49
C LEU A 13 18.65 -1.51 -6.75
N CYS A 14 18.03 -0.50 -7.34
CA CYS A 14 16.82 0.12 -6.79
C CYS A 14 15.61 -0.82 -6.95
N GLY A 15 15.56 -1.57 -8.04
CA GLY A 15 14.49 -2.52 -8.34
C GLY A 15 14.54 -3.81 -7.53
N TRP A 16 15.73 -4.26 -7.12
CA TRP A 16 15.93 -5.50 -6.36
C TRP A 16 16.57 -5.32 -4.97
N GLY A 17 17.35 -4.27 -4.75
CA GLY A 17 18.20 -4.12 -3.55
C GLY A 17 17.52 -3.46 -2.34
N TYR A 18 16.34 -2.88 -2.51
CA TYR A 18 15.63 -2.14 -1.44
C TYR A 18 14.37 -2.85 -0.92
N PHE A 19 14.23 -4.17 -1.15
CA PHE A 19 13.07 -4.93 -0.68
C PHE A 19 12.88 -4.78 0.84
N SER A 20 11.95 -3.89 1.18
CA SER A 20 11.16 -3.87 2.40
C SER A 20 11.91 -3.63 3.71
N LEU A 21 13.12 -3.06 3.68
CA LEU A 21 13.88 -2.68 4.89
C LEU A 21 13.05 -1.80 5.85
N SER A 22 12.10 -1.02 5.34
CA SER A 22 11.17 -0.22 6.16
C SER A 22 10.17 -1.05 6.98
N TYR A 23 9.82 -2.26 6.50
CA TYR A 23 8.81 -3.13 7.10
C TYR A 23 9.39 -4.14 8.12
N TYR A 24 10.69 -4.43 8.10
CA TYR A 24 11.34 -5.34 9.05
C TYR A 24 11.46 -4.81 10.50
N PRO A 25 11.74 -3.52 10.76
CA PRO A 25 12.04 -3.06 12.10
C PRO A 25 10.91 -3.30 13.12
N GLN A 26 9.65 -3.15 12.72
CA GLN A 26 8.52 -3.32 13.64
C GLN A 26 8.27 -4.79 14.05
N PRO A 27 8.14 -5.76 13.13
CA PRO A 27 7.93 -7.16 13.51
C PRO A 27 9.11 -7.70 14.32
N LEU A 28 10.35 -7.31 14.00
CA LEU A 28 11.55 -7.70 14.75
C LEU A 28 11.57 -7.08 16.15
N LEU A 29 11.19 -5.81 16.29
CA LEU A 29 11.09 -5.15 17.60
C LEU A 29 10.05 -5.85 18.49
N ASN A 30 8.87 -6.14 17.94
CA ASN A 30 7.81 -6.84 18.64
C ASN A 30 8.26 -8.24 19.07
N PHE A 31 8.94 -8.97 18.18
CA PHE A 31 9.49 -10.30 18.47
C PHE A 31 10.56 -10.27 19.57
N SER A 32 11.48 -9.31 19.49
CA SER A 32 12.55 -9.13 20.49
C SER A 32 11.99 -8.79 21.88
N ARG A 33 10.95 -7.96 21.92
CA ARG A 33 10.26 -7.57 23.16
C ARG A 33 9.21 -8.59 23.61
N LYS A 34 8.86 -9.54 22.75
CA LYS A 34 7.72 -10.47 22.92
C LYS A 34 6.43 -9.74 23.29
N SER A 35 6.22 -8.55 22.72
CA SER A 35 5.14 -7.63 23.11
C SER A 35 4.80 -6.68 21.97
N THR A 36 3.50 -6.38 21.81
CA THR A 36 2.97 -5.28 20.97
C THR A 36 2.70 -3.99 21.75
N GLU A 37 3.07 -3.94 23.03
CA GLU A 37 2.89 -2.74 23.86
C GLU A 37 3.65 -1.55 23.26
N GLY A 38 2.98 -0.40 23.17
CA GLY A 38 3.48 0.79 22.47
C GLY A 38 3.04 0.91 21.01
N LEU A 39 2.47 -0.16 20.42
CA LEU A 39 1.88 -0.17 19.09
C LEU A 39 0.35 -0.18 19.19
N THR A 40 -0.32 0.70 18.45
CA THR A 40 -1.79 0.67 18.32
C THR A 40 -2.21 -0.36 17.29
N PHE A 41 -3.36 -1.01 17.50
CA PHE A 41 -3.90 -1.98 16.54
C PHE A 41 -4.26 -1.34 15.19
N ASP A 42 -4.51 -0.04 15.18
CA ASP A 42 -4.72 0.76 13.99
C ASP A 42 -3.57 0.62 12.96
N TYR A 43 -2.33 0.61 13.44
CA TYR A 43 -1.15 0.58 12.59
C TYR A 43 -1.06 -0.65 11.68
N PRO A 44 -1.07 -1.89 12.19
CA PRO A 44 -1.03 -3.06 11.32
C PRO A 44 -2.30 -3.20 10.46
N VAL A 45 -3.48 -2.81 10.96
CA VAL A 45 -4.72 -2.87 10.17
C VAL A 45 -4.61 -2.03 8.91
N LEU A 46 -4.19 -0.77 9.04
CA LEU A 46 -4.04 0.13 7.89
C LEU A 46 -2.90 -0.31 6.96
N ASN A 47 -1.80 -0.82 7.50
CA ASN A 47 -0.70 -1.32 6.67
C ASN A 47 -1.07 -2.59 5.88
N VAL A 48 -1.81 -3.53 6.50
CA VAL A 48 -2.33 -4.72 5.80
C VAL A 48 -3.30 -4.29 4.70
N LEU A 49 -4.25 -3.40 4.99
CA LEU A 49 -5.21 -2.92 4.00
C LEU A 49 -4.51 -2.22 2.83
N GLY A 50 -3.61 -1.28 3.11
CA GLY A 50 -2.88 -0.56 2.07
C GLY A 50 -1.99 -1.46 1.22
N SER A 51 -1.30 -2.42 1.84
CA SER A 51 -0.46 -3.39 1.12
C SER A 51 -1.29 -4.39 0.32
N ALA A 52 -2.49 -4.76 0.79
CA ALA A 52 -3.43 -5.58 0.03
C ALA A 52 -3.94 -4.83 -1.20
N CYS A 53 -4.34 -3.56 -1.05
CA CYS A 53 -4.72 -2.71 -2.17
C CYS A 53 -3.60 -2.62 -3.21
N TYR A 54 -2.36 -2.38 -2.76
CA TYR A 54 -1.21 -2.29 -3.66
C TYR A 54 -0.94 -3.62 -4.38
N THR A 55 -0.96 -4.74 -3.65
CA THR A 55 -0.72 -6.07 -4.21
C THR A 55 -1.77 -6.40 -5.27
N THR A 56 -3.04 -6.14 -4.98
CA THR A 56 -4.16 -6.40 -5.90
C THR A 56 -4.07 -5.52 -7.14
N SER A 57 -3.81 -4.22 -7.00
CA SER A 57 -3.72 -3.34 -8.16
C SER A 57 -2.50 -3.62 -9.03
N SER A 58 -1.34 -3.89 -8.42
CA SER A 58 -0.15 -4.31 -9.15
C SER A 58 -0.34 -5.65 -9.85
N ALA A 59 -0.98 -6.63 -9.20
CA ALA A 59 -1.29 -7.92 -9.84
C ALA A 59 -2.20 -7.74 -11.05
N ALA A 60 -3.25 -6.93 -10.92
CA ALA A 60 -4.21 -6.68 -11.99
C ALA A 60 -3.56 -5.98 -13.18
N LEU A 61 -2.76 -4.93 -12.94
CA LEU A 61 -2.05 -4.19 -14.00
C LEU A 61 -0.96 -5.04 -14.67
N LEU A 62 -0.39 -6.02 -13.98
CA LEU A 62 0.68 -6.86 -14.50
C LEU A 62 0.15 -8.08 -15.26
N PHE A 63 -0.83 -8.79 -14.69
CA PHE A 63 -1.24 -10.11 -15.17
C PHE A 63 -2.59 -10.14 -15.89
N SER A 64 -3.51 -9.19 -15.66
CA SER A 64 -4.85 -9.25 -16.25
C SER A 64 -4.85 -8.68 -17.68
N PRO A 65 -5.10 -9.49 -18.73
CA PRO A 65 -5.15 -8.99 -20.10
C PRO A 65 -6.27 -7.97 -20.30
N THR A 66 -7.42 -8.17 -19.65
CA THR A 66 -8.58 -7.27 -19.73
C THR A 66 -8.25 -5.89 -19.18
N VAL A 67 -7.68 -5.82 -17.96
CA VAL A 67 -7.34 -4.55 -17.31
C VAL A 67 -6.25 -3.83 -18.11
N ARG A 68 -5.28 -4.56 -18.67
CA ARG A 68 -4.23 -3.99 -19.51
C ARG A 68 -4.75 -3.44 -20.83
N ALA A 69 -5.68 -4.14 -21.48
CA ALA A 69 -6.33 -3.64 -22.69
C ALA A 69 -7.13 -2.36 -22.43
N GLN A 70 -7.93 -2.34 -21.36
CA GLN A 70 -8.69 -1.16 -20.94
C GLN A 70 -7.79 0.01 -20.53
N TYR A 71 -6.65 -0.28 -19.90
CA TYR A 71 -5.64 0.73 -19.58
C TYR A 71 -5.05 1.36 -20.86
N ALA A 72 -4.69 0.52 -21.84
CA ALA A 72 -4.12 0.97 -23.11
C ALA A 72 -5.08 1.82 -23.94
N ASP A 73 -6.37 1.47 -23.94
CA ASP A 73 -7.42 2.24 -24.61
C ASP A 73 -7.56 3.67 -24.03
N ARG A 74 -7.39 3.80 -22.71
CA ARG A 74 -7.51 5.07 -22.00
C ARG A 74 -6.22 5.90 -21.96
N HIS A 75 -5.06 5.28 -22.17
CA HIS A 75 -3.74 5.92 -22.10
C HIS A 75 -2.98 5.76 -23.42
N SER A 76 -3.49 6.38 -24.49
CA SER A 76 -2.89 6.32 -25.83
C SER A 76 -1.41 6.76 -25.89
N THR A 77 -1.01 7.67 -24.99
CA THR A 77 0.35 8.19 -24.88
C THR A 77 1.33 7.24 -24.17
N SER A 78 0.83 6.33 -23.31
CA SER A 78 1.61 5.36 -22.55
C SER A 78 0.75 4.10 -22.30
N PRO A 79 0.60 3.24 -23.33
CA PRO A 79 -0.36 2.14 -23.30
C PRO A 79 0.05 0.98 -22.37
N GLU A 80 1.32 0.91 -21.97
CA GLU A 80 1.78 -0.07 -20.99
C GLU A 80 1.72 0.50 -19.56
N PRO A 81 1.09 -0.22 -18.62
CA PRO A 81 1.17 0.13 -17.21
C PRO A 81 2.63 0.19 -16.75
N THR A 82 2.96 1.19 -15.94
CA THR A 82 4.31 1.38 -15.39
C THR A 82 4.72 0.32 -14.37
N VAL A 83 3.77 -0.49 -13.88
CA VAL A 83 4.00 -1.54 -12.89
C VAL A 83 4.89 -2.63 -13.47
N ARG A 84 6.01 -2.89 -12.79
CA ARG A 84 6.98 -3.94 -13.12
C ARG A 84 6.85 -5.13 -12.16
N PHE A 85 7.48 -6.26 -12.51
CA PHE A 85 7.40 -7.48 -11.70
C PHE A 85 8.01 -7.32 -10.30
N ASN A 86 9.07 -6.54 -10.18
CA ASN A 86 9.67 -6.20 -8.89
C ASN A 86 8.71 -5.43 -7.97
N ASP A 87 7.91 -4.51 -8.52
CA ASP A 87 6.87 -3.78 -7.75
C ASP A 87 5.85 -4.75 -7.15
N PHE A 88 5.45 -5.75 -7.93
CA PHE A 88 4.54 -6.80 -7.48
C PHE A 88 5.15 -7.68 -6.38
N CYS A 89 6.41 -8.11 -6.55
CA CYS A 89 7.13 -8.84 -5.50
C CYS A 89 7.24 -8.02 -4.21
N TYR A 90 7.51 -6.70 -4.34
CA TYR A 90 7.63 -5.79 -3.20
C TYR A 90 6.28 -5.62 -2.50
N ALA A 91 5.18 -5.52 -3.26
CA ALA A 91 3.83 -5.44 -2.72
C ALA A 91 3.46 -6.69 -1.90
N ILE A 92 3.70 -7.90 -2.45
CA ILE A 92 3.47 -9.17 -1.73
C ILE A 92 4.31 -9.22 -0.46
N HIS A 93 5.61 -8.94 -0.57
CA HIS A 93 6.50 -9.02 0.57
C HIS A 93 6.09 -8.07 1.70
N SER A 94 5.72 -6.84 1.35
CA SER A 94 5.19 -5.84 2.27
C SER A 94 3.89 -6.32 2.92
N PHE A 95 2.97 -6.90 2.14
CA PHE A 95 1.73 -7.49 2.66
C PHE A 95 2.00 -8.60 3.68
N LEU A 96 2.94 -9.50 3.40
CA LEU A 96 3.32 -10.58 4.31
C LEU A 96 3.92 -10.05 5.62
N LEU A 97 4.84 -9.09 5.57
CA LEU A 97 5.40 -8.48 6.79
C LEU A 97 4.34 -7.71 7.59
N CYS A 98 3.41 -7.03 6.92
CA CYS A 98 2.29 -6.37 7.60
C CYS A 98 1.36 -7.40 8.27
N ALA A 99 1.10 -8.53 7.61
CA ALA A 99 0.33 -9.64 8.17
C ALA A 99 1.04 -10.27 9.38
N VAL A 100 2.38 -10.35 9.36
CA VAL A 100 3.18 -10.76 10.52
C VAL A 100 2.92 -9.80 11.70
N VAL A 101 3.08 -8.49 11.53
CA VAL A 101 2.81 -7.51 12.60
C VAL A 101 1.36 -7.58 13.09
N PHE A 102 0.40 -7.78 12.19
CA PHE A 102 -1.00 -7.98 12.54
C PHE A 102 -1.20 -9.22 13.41
N SER A 103 -0.62 -10.36 13.02
CA SER A 103 -0.73 -11.62 13.77
C SER A 103 -0.10 -11.53 15.16
N GLN A 104 0.88 -10.65 15.39
CA GLN A 104 1.53 -10.44 16.68
C GLN A 104 0.58 -9.88 17.76
N PHE A 105 -0.58 -9.33 17.37
CA PHE A 105 -1.65 -8.99 18.32
C PHE A 105 -2.41 -10.20 18.87
N TRP A 106 -2.08 -11.42 18.41
CA TRP A 106 -2.51 -12.67 19.01
C TRP A 106 -1.33 -13.37 19.71
N PRO A 107 -1.10 -13.08 21.01
CA PRO A 107 0.01 -13.67 21.77
C PRO A 107 0.07 -15.19 21.72
N GLY A 108 -1.09 -15.87 21.65
CA GLY A 108 -1.18 -17.32 21.52
C GLY A 108 -0.53 -17.88 20.24
N LEU A 109 -0.59 -17.15 19.11
CA LEU A 109 0.07 -17.57 17.86
C LEU A 109 1.60 -17.51 17.99
N TRP A 110 2.11 -16.59 18.80
CA TRP A 110 3.55 -16.31 18.94
C TRP A 110 4.16 -16.87 20.23
N ARG A 111 3.37 -17.57 21.05
CA ARG A 111 3.75 -18.13 22.36
C ARG A 111 4.35 -17.05 23.28
N TRP A 112 3.86 -15.82 23.18
CA TRP A 112 4.22 -14.75 24.10
C TRP A 112 3.36 -14.90 25.36
N ARG A 113 3.94 -14.76 26.54
CA ARG A 113 3.16 -14.67 27.79
C ARG A 113 2.26 -13.45 27.69
N ASP A 114 1.09 -13.47 28.33
CA ASP A 114 0.18 -12.33 28.41
C ASP A 114 0.96 -11.10 28.89
N THR A 115 1.40 -10.29 27.94
CA THR A 115 2.14 -9.08 28.22
C THR A 115 1.14 -8.09 28.75
N CYS A 116 1.39 -7.64 29.97
CA CYS A 116 0.60 -6.68 30.73
C CYS A 116 -0.09 -5.69 29.79
N VAL A 117 -1.42 -5.77 29.76
CA VAL A 117 -2.24 -4.87 28.97
C VAL A 117 -2.04 -3.47 29.55
N SER A 118 -1.38 -2.60 28.80
CA SER A 118 -1.25 -1.19 29.15
C SER A 118 -2.63 -0.60 29.44
N SER A 119 -2.70 0.39 30.35
CA SER A 119 -3.96 1.07 30.68
C SER A 119 -4.59 1.72 29.42
N ASP A 120 -3.75 2.10 28.45
CA ASP A 120 -4.18 2.72 27.20
C ASP A 120 -4.59 1.72 26.09
N ARG A 121 -4.78 2.21 24.86
CA ARG A 121 -5.22 1.41 23.71
C ARG A 121 -4.10 0.57 23.06
N THR A 122 -2.87 0.58 23.56
CA THR A 122 -1.78 -0.18 22.93
C THR A 122 -1.72 -1.61 23.36
N GLY A 123 -1.27 -2.47 22.44
CA GLY A 123 -1.34 -3.93 22.61
C GLY A 123 -2.76 -4.49 22.65
N LYS A 124 -3.79 -3.66 22.88
CA LYS A 124 -5.21 -4.01 22.78
C LYS A 124 -5.63 -4.08 21.32
N ARG A 125 -6.57 -4.99 21.01
CA ARG A 125 -7.18 -5.15 19.69
C ARG A 125 -8.31 -4.14 19.47
N GLU A 126 -8.02 -2.87 19.72
CA GLU A 126 -9.01 -1.79 19.69
C GLU A 126 -8.70 -0.81 18.56
N MET A 127 -9.59 -0.77 17.58
CA MET A 127 -9.50 0.13 16.44
C MET A 127 -10.09 1.50 16.75
N SER A 128 -9.47 2.56 16.23
CA SER A 128 -9.98 3.93 16.32
C SER A 128 -11.14 4.12 15.37
N LYS A 129 -12.01 5.11 15.67
CA LYS A 129 -13.12 5.48 14.78
C LYS A 129 -12.64 5.85 13.37
N VAL A 130 -11.48 6.52 13.27
CA VAL A 130 -10.88 6.90 11.99
C VAL A 130 -10.49 5.67 11.18
N THR A 131 -9.77 4.72 11.78
CA THR A 131 -9.38 3.49 11.10
C THR A 131 -10.59 2.64 10.72
N ALA A 132 -11.60 2.54 11.60
CA ALA A 132 -12.83 1.84 11.28
C ALA A 132 -13.55 2.46 10.08
N ALA A 133 -13.65 3.79 10.04
CA ALA A 133 -14.22 4.52 8.91
C ALA A 133 -13.43 4.29 7.61
N LEU A 134 -12.10 4.26 7.68
CA LEU A 134 -11.26 3.97 6.51
C LEU A 134 -11.45 2.54 6.01
N VAL A 135 -11.51 1.55 6.90
CA VAL A 135 -11.72 0.14 6.53
C VAL A 135 -13.10 -0.05 5.89
N ILE A 136 -14.15 0.44 6.56
CA ILE A 136 -15.53 0.34 6.06
C ILE A 136 -15.69 1.12 4.76
N GLY A 137 -15.20 2.35 4.71
CA GLY A 137 -15.25 3.21 3.52
C GLY A 137 -14.50 2.60 2.33
N SER A 138 -13.33 1.99 2.56
CA SER A 138 -12.59 1.25 1.53
C SER A 138 -13.40 0.07 1.00
N GLY A 139 -14.00 -0.73 1.89
CA GLY A 139 -14.86 -1.85 1.51
C GLY A 139 -16.07 -1.41 0.68
N LEU A 140 -16.76 -0.35 1.11
CA LEU A 140 -17.91 0.22 0.39
C LEU A 140 -17.51 0.81 -0.97
N ALA A 141 -16.37 1.50 -1.07
CA ALA A 141 -15.87 2.04 -2.33
C ALA A 141 -15.54 0.93 -3.34
N VAL A 142 -14.85 -0.14 -2.89
CA VAL A 142 -14.57 -1.31 -3.74
C VAL A 142 -15.87 -2.01 -4.13
N PHE A 143 -16.77 -2.25 -3.19
CA PHE A 143 -18.07 -2.87 -3.49
C PHE A 143 -18.84 -2.08 -4.54
N THR A 144 -18.96 -0.76 -4.34
CA THR A 144 -19.67 0.13 -5.27
C THR A 144 -19.01 0.16 -6.65
N SER A 145 -17.68 0.27 -6.73
CA SER A 145 -16.98 0.23 -8.03
C SER A 145 -17.16 -1.11 -8.75
N VAL A 146 -17.18 -2.24 -8.02
CA VAL A 146 -17.46 -3.56 -8.60
C VAL A 146 -18.89 -3.67 -9.09
N THR A 147 -19.88 -3.17 -8.32
CA THR A 147 -21.28 -3.21 -8.78
C THR A 147 -21.48 -2.37 -10.04
N PHE A 148 -20.85 -1.21 -10.16
CA PHE A 148 -20.86 -0.42 -11.39
C PHE A 148 -20.19 -1.15 -12.56
N ALA A 149 -19.04 -1.79 -12.35
CA ALA A 149 -18.33 -2.55 -13.39
C ALA A 149 -19.15 -3.75 -13.91
N VAL A 150 -19.89 -4.41 -13.03
CA VAL A 150 -20.73 -5.57 -13.38
C VAL A 150 -22.07 -5.12 -13.98
N ALA A 151 -22.61 -3.98 -13.55
CA ALA A 151 -23.87 -3.45 -14.04
C ALA A 151 -23.72 -2.70 -15.37
N SER A 152 -22.54 -2.19 -15.72
CA SER A 152 -22.32 -1.37 -16.93
C SER A 152 -22.71 -2.06 -18.24
N PRO A 153 -22.53 -3.39 -18.45
CA PRO A 153 -23.05 -4.05 -19.65
C PRO A 153 -24.59 -4.12 -19.67
N GLY A 154 -25.25 -4.11 -18.50
CA GLY A 154 -26.71 -4.20 -18.35
C GLY A 154 -27.43 -2.84 -18.26
N LEU A 155 -26.72 -1.77 -17.92
CA LEU A 155 -27.23 -0.39 -17.80
C LEU A 155 -26.96 0.47 -19.04
N ALA A 156 -26.32 -0.09 -20.07
CA ALA A 156 -26.11 0.55 -21.37
C ALA A 156 -27.46 0.82 -22.05
N THR A 157 -28.14 1.86 -21.60
CA THR A 157 -29.29 2.45 -22.25
C THR A 157 -28.81 2.98 -23.60
N LYS A 158 -29.51 2.60 -24.67
CA LYS A 158 -29.21 2.88 -26.09
C LYS A 158 -29.06 4.38 -26.46
N ASN A 159 -29.08 5.30 -25.48
CA ASN A 159 -29.07 6.75 -25.67
C ASN A 159 -27.84 7.45 -25.08
N ALA A 160 -26.85 6.73 -24.53
CA ALA A 160 -25.64 7.37 -24.03
C ALA A 160 -24.63 7.61 -25.16
N ALA A 161 -24.89 8.65 -25.96
CA ALA A 161 -24.03 9.07 -27.07
C ALA A 161 -22.61 9.53 -26.65
N ASP A 162 -22.31 9.61 -25.35
CA ASP A 162 -20.98 9.85 -24.77
C ASP A 162 -20.81 9.06 -23.43
N GLY A 163 -21.39 7.85 -23.35
CA GLY A 163 -21.54 7.11 -22.10
C GLY A 163 -20.23 6.62 -21.50
N MET A 164 -19.78 7.25 -20.41
CA MET A 164 -18.66 6.79 -19.58
C MET A 164 -18.97 5.39 -19.01
N THR A 165 -18.52 4.34 -19.69
CA THR A 165 -18.71 2.95 -19.26
C THR A 165 -17.75 2.64 -18.13
N TRP A 166 -18.30 2.20 -16.99
CA TRP A 166 -17.46 1.77 -15.87
C TRP A 166 -16.89 0.39 -16.16
N GLU A 167 -15.56 0.27 -16.07
CA GLU A 167 -14.82 -0.91 -16.46
C GLU A 167 -13.97 -1.47 -15.31
N TRP A 168 -13.32 -2.62 -15.51
CA TRP A 168 -12.44 -3.21 -14.51
C TRP A 168 -11.26 -2.32 -14.17
N ILE A 169 -10.75 -1.54 -15.14
CA ILE A 169 -9.69 -0.55 -14.86
C ILE A 169 -10.13 0.53 -13.85
N ASP A 170 -11.41 0.89 -13.78
CA ASP A 170 -11.93 1.84 -12.79
C ASP A 170 -11.95 1.24 -11.37
N VAL A 171 -12.24 -0.05 -11.26
CA VAL A 171 -12.14 -0.79 -9.99
C VAL A 171 -10.69 -0.81 -9.51
N ILE A 172 -9.75 -1.12 -10.41
CA ILE A 172 -8.32 -1.15 -10.10
C ILE A 172 -7.79 0.25 -9.76
N SER A 173 -8.30 1.29 -10.43
CA SER A 173 -7.98 2.70 -10.13
C SER A 173 -8.52 3.12 -8.76
N THR A 174 -9.72 2.65 -8.40
CA THR A 174 -10.31 2.84 -7.06
C THR A 174 -9.43 2.20 -5.99
N ILE A 175 -9.04 0.93 -6.17
CA ILE A 175 -8.16 0.21 -5.25
C ILE A 175 -6.80 0.91 -5.11
N SER A 176 -6.23 1.37 -6.22
CA SER A 176 -4.96 2.11 -6.24
C SER A 176 -5.06 3.44 -5.48
N THR A 177 -6.19 4.14 -5.64
CA THR A 177 -6.47 5.40 -4.93
C THR A 177 -6.63 5.17 -3.43
N LEU A 178 -7.31 4.09 -3.02
CA LEU A 178 -7.44 3.73 -1.61
C LEU A 178 -6.08 3.48 -0.96
N LYS A 179 -5.14 2.81 -1.64
CA LYS A 179 -3.76 2.66 -1.17
C LYS A 179 -3.11 4.02 -0.88
N LEU A 180 -3.30 5.01 -1.74
CA LEU A 180 -2.73 6.36 -1.54
C LEU A 180 -3.36 7.04 -0.32
N VAL A 181 -4.69 7.01 -0.21
CA VAL A 181 -5.41 7.53 0.96
C VAL A 181 -4.89 6.86 2.24
N ILE A 182 -4.84 5.54 2.29
CA ILE A 182 -4.35 4.79 3.45
C ILE A 182 -2.91 5.19 3.79
N THR A 183 -2.04 5.39 2.79
CA THR A 183 -0.65 5.80 3.02
C THR A 183 -0.55 7.14 3.76
N VAL A 184 -1.45 8.08 3.47
CA VAL A 184 -1.53 9.37 4.17
C VAL A 184 -2.00 9.21 5.62
N PHE A 185 -3.02 8.37 5.85
CA PHE A 185 -3.66 8.27 7.17
C PHE A 185 -3.02 7.23 8.11
N LYS A 186 -2.23 6.27 7.62
CA LYS A 186 -1.78 5.08 8.38
C LYS A 186 -1.03 5.40 9.68
N TYR A 187 -0.34 6.53 9.77
CA TYR A 187 0.44 6.91 10.95
C TYR A 187 -0.34 7.76 11.96
N ILE A 188 -1.45 8.38 11.58
CA ILE A 188 -2.18 9.34 12.44
C ILE A 188 -2.59 8.72 13.78
N PRO A 189 -3.23 7.53 13.84
CA PRO A 189 -3.63 6.95 15.11
C PRO A 189 -2.44 6.67 16.05
N GLN A 190 -1.32 6.23 15.49
CA GLN A 190 -0.10 5.95 16.25
C GLN A 190 0.57 7.24 16.75
N ILE A 191 0.61 8.29 15.94
CA ILE A 191 1.15 9.61 16.33
C ILE A 191 0.36 10.19 17.50
N ILE A 192 -0.98 10.18 17.41
CA ILE A 192 -1.86 10.65 18.50
C ILE A 192 -1.58 9.84 19.77
N SER A 193 -1.51 8.50 19.65
CA SER A 193 -1.26 7.63 20.79
C SER A 193 0.12 7.87 21.44
N ASN A 194 1.16 8.06 20.63
CA ASN A 194 2.50 8.41 21.12
C ASN A 194 2.53 9.78 21.80
N HIS A 195 1.79 10.76 21.27
CA HIS A 195 1.67 12.09 21.86
C HIS A 195 0.98 12.03 23.23
N LEU A 196 -0.13 11.30 23.34
CA LEU A 196 -0.85 11.12 24.60
C LEU A 196 -0.01 10.39 25.67
N ARG A 197 0.79 9.39 25.26
CA ARG A 197 1.73 8.70 26.16
C ARG A 197 3.01 9.46 26.47
N ARG A 198 3.34 10.51 25.71
CA ARG A 198 4.67 11.16 25.71
C ARG A 198 5.82 10.15 25.51
N SER A 199 5.58 9.07 24.77
CA SER A 199 6.55 7.98 24.56
C SER A 199 6.36 7.31 23.21
N THR A 200 7.47 7.02 22.53
CA THR A 200 7.55 6.23 21.30
C THR A 200 8.06 4.80 21.56
N ARG A 201 8.24 4.42 22.84
CA ARG A 201 8.75 3.09 23.20
C ARG A 201 7.81 2.02 22.65
N GLY A 202 8.36 1.11 21.84
CA GLY A 202 7.62 0.03 21.20
C GLY A 202 7.10 0.31 19.79
N PHE A 203 7.39 1.49 19.26
CA PHE A 203 7.14 1.85 17.87
C PHE A 203 8.47 2.20 17.18
N THR A 204 8.72 1.63 16.00
CA THR A 204 9.97 1.87 15.26
C THR A 204 9.90 3.19 14.47
N ILE A 205 10.67 4.19 14.90
CA ILE A 205 10.80 5.45 14.16
C ILE A 205 11.62 5.23 12.88
N ILE A 206 12.62 4.35 12.92
CA ILE A 206 13.49 4.05 11.77
C ILE A 206 12.66 3.50 10.61
N GLY A 207 11.69 2.60 10.88
CA GLY A 207 10.79 2.10 9.84
C GLY A 207 9.97 3.22 9.18
N VAL A 208 9.51 4.21 9.96
CA VAL A 208 8.79 5.39 9.42
C VAL A 208 9.70 6.24 8.54
N LEU A 209 10.93 6.50 8.98
CA LEU A 209 11.89 7.30 8.21
C LEU A 209 12.28 6.60 6.90
N LEU A 210 12.43 5.28 6.92
CA LEU A 210 12.69 4.48 5.72
C LEU A 210 11.49 4.47 4.76
N ASP A 211 10.26 4.39 5.28
CA ASP A 211 9.04 4.48 4.46
C ASP A 211 8.90 5.87 3.80
N ALA A 212 9.12 6.94 4.56
CA ALA A 212 9.11 8.30 4.05
C ALA A 212 10.22 8.53 3.02
N GLY A 213 11.45 8.07 3.31
CA GLY A 213 12.58 8.14 2.38
C GLY A 213 12.32 7.38 1.10
N GLY A 214 11.78 6.15 1.19
CA GLY A 214 11.36 5.35 0.04
C GLY A 214 10.32 6.07 -0.81
N GLY A 215 9.29 6.66 -0.18
CA GLY A 215 8.26 7.44 -0.89
C GLY A 215 8.82 8.65 -1.63
N ILE A 216 9.75 9.41 -1.01
CA ILE A 216 10.42 10.55 -1.65
C ILE A 216 11.26 10.06 -2.85
N LEU A 217 12.04 9.00 -2.68
CA LEU A 217 12.86 8.43 -3.75
C LEU A 217 11.99 7.95 -4.93
N SER A 218 10.84 7.32 -4.67
CA SER A 218 9.90 6.91 -5.72
C SER A 218 9.32 8.10 -6.48
N LEU A 219 9.00 9.21 -5.79
CA LEU A 219 8.55 10.43 -6.47
C LEU A 219 9.65 11.05 -7.34
N VAL A 220 10.90 11.06 -6.85
CA VAL A 220 12.05 11.53 -7.63
C VAL A 220 12.28 10.66 -8.86
N GLN A 221 12.19 9.33 -8.72
CA GLN A 221 12.28 8.40 -9.85
C GLN A 221 11.19 8.69 -10.89
N LEU A 222 9.94 8.87 -10.46
CA LEU A 222 8.83 9.20 -11.35
C LEU A 222 9.08 10.49 -12.14
N VAL A 223 9.58 11.54 -11.47
CA VAL A 223 9.92 12.82 -12.14
C VAL A 223 11.02 12.62 -13.19
N ILE A 224 12.06 11.84 -12.88
CA ILE A 224 13.15 11.53 -13.82
C ILE A 224 12.64 10.70 -15.00
N ASP A 225 11.80 9.70 -14.76
CA ASP A 225 11.26 8.85 -15.83
C ASP A 225 10.34 9.65 -16.75
N CYS A 226 9.52 10.56 -16.19
CA CYS A 226 8.71 11.49 -16.98
C CYS A 226 9.58 12.45 -17.82
N SER A 227 10.67 12.99 -17.27
CA SER A 227 11.54 13.89 -18.04
C SER A 227 12.25 13.16 -19.18
N ARG A 228 12.72 11.92 -18.95
CA ARG A 228 13.36 11.11 -20.00
C ARG A 228 12.40 10.69 -21.11
N GLN A 229 11.13 10.45 -20.80
CA GLN A 229 10.10 10.19 -21.81
C GLN A 229 9.73 11.44 -22.60
N ALA A 230 9.86 12.63 -22.01
CA ALA A 230 9.69 13.89 -22.72
C ALA A 230 10.85 14.18 -23.69
N ASP A 231 12.10 13.89 -23.29
CA ASP A 231 13.29 14.13 -24.12
C ASP A 231 13.49 13.10 -25.26
N GLY A 232 12.85 11.92 -25.18
CA GLY A 232 12.91 10.88 -26.22
C GLY A 232 11.88 11.04 -27.34
N ARG A 233 11.22 12.20 -27.45
CA ARG A 233 10.16 12.51 -28.44
C ARG A 233 10.58 13.49 -29.55
N ASP A 234 11.87 13.81 -29.64
CA ASP A 234 12.48 14.53 -30.78
C ASP A 234 13.18 13.54 -31.74
#